data_AF-A0A0G1IUL6-F1
#
_entry.id   AF-A0A0G1IUL6-F1
#
_cell.length_a   1.000
_cell.length_b   1.000
_cell.length_c   1.000
_cell.angle_alpha   90.00
_cell.angle_beta   90.00
_cell.angle_gamma   90.00
#
_symmetry.space_group_name_H-M   'P 1'
#
loop_
_entity.id
_entity.type
_entity.pdbx_description
1 polymer ?
#
loop_
_entity_poly.entity_id
_entity_poly.type
_entity_poly.pdbx_seq_one_letter_code
_entity_poly.pdbx_strand_id
1 'polypeptide(L)'
;MRDGDKISLVSSKEISKLVEDFAKEEFAGELTRAALEALTIIAYKGPVKRMDIDYIRGVNSSFIIRNLLMRGLIERVRNAKDSRTYLYRASTDFLKFFGLTSISQLPDYGSYKEKLDEIQ
;
A
#
# COMPACT_ATOMS: atom_id res chain seq x y z
N MET A 1 -17.49 22.71 -0.79
CA MET A 1 -17.19 22.70 0.66
C MET A 1 -16.29 23.89 0.98
N ARG A 2 -16.58 24.61 2.07
CA ARG A 2 -15.75 25.72 2.55
C ARG A 2 -15.16 25.32 3.90
N ASP A 3 -13.84 25.39 4.01
CA ASP A 3 -13.09 25.16 5.25
C ASP A 3 -12.15 26.36 5.45
N GLY A 4 -12.55 27.28 6.35
CA GLY A 4 -11.92 28.59 6.49
C GLY A 4 -11.93 29.39 5.18
N ASP A 5 -10.73 29.78 4.72
CA ASP A 5 -10.50 30.51 3.47
C ASP A 5 -10.39 29.60 2.24
N LYS A 6 -10.51 28.28 2.41
CA LYS A 6 -10.37 27.31 1.32
C LYS A 6 -11.75 26.91 0.80
N ILE A 7 -11.98 27.16 -0.49
CA ILE A 7 -13.16 26.65 -1.21
C ILE A 7 -12.71 25.47 -2.08
N SER A 8 -13.45 24.37 -2.04
CA SER A 8 -13.18 23.20 -2.86
C SER A 8 -14.48 22.63 -3.42
N LEU A 9 -14.40 22.17 -4.67
CA LEU A 9 -15.48 21.40 -5.29
C LEU A 9 -15.57 20.04 -4.60
N VAL A 10 -16.79 19.61 -4.29
CA VAL A 10 -17.09 18.30 -3.69
C VAL A 10 -18.32 17.75 -4.36
N SER A 11 -18.54 16.44 -4.25
CA SER A 11 -19.80 15.80 -4.64
C SER A 11 -20.97 16.40 -3.85
N SER A 12 -22.15 16.46 -4.48
CA SER A 12 -23.37 16.88 -3.77
C SER A 12 -23.78 15.81 -2.76
N LYS A 13 -24.51 16.22 -1.71
CA LYS A 13 -24.99 15.29 -0.69
C LYS A 13 -25.93 14.25 -1.27
N GLU A 14 -26.71 14.59 -2.31
CA GLU A 14 -27.64 13.65 -2.95
C GLU A 14 -26.92 12.44 -3.57
N ILE A 15 -25.70 12.63 -4.08
CA ILE A 15 -24.92 11.54 -4.68
C ILE A 15 -24.00 10.81 -3.70
N SER A 16 -24.01 11.18 -2.41
CA SER A 16 -23.11 10.61 -1.40
C SER A 16 -23.20 9.08 -1.35
N LYS A 17 -24.42 8.54 -1.44
CA LYS A 17 -24.65 7.10 -1.39
C LYS A 17 -24.03 6.37 -2.58
N LEU A 18 -24.19 6.92 -3.79
CA LEU A 18 -23.58 6.38 -5.01
C LEU A 18 -22.05 6.40 -4.93
N VAL A 19 -21.47 7.49 -4.43
CA VAL A 19 -20.01 7.62 -4.25
C VAL A 19 -19.49 6.61 -3.23
N GLU A 20 -20.21 6.41 -2.12
CA GLU A 20 -19.86 5.40 -1.12
C GLU A 20 -19.93 3.97 -1.68
N ASP A 21 -21.00 3.64 -2.40
CA ASP A 21 -21.18 2.30 -2.95
C ASP A 21 -20.14 2.02 -4.05
N PHE A 22 -19.86 2.99 -4.92
CA PHE A 22 -18.76 2.91 -5.90
C PHE A 22 -17.39 2.71 -5.23
N ALA A 23 -17.09 3.47 -4.17
CA ALA A 23 -15.83 3.32 -3.44
C ALA A 23 -15.73 1.93 -2.79
N LYS A 24 -16.83 1.41 -2.23
CA LYS A 24 -16.86 0.05 -1.68
C LYS A 24 -16.62 -0.99 -2.74
N GLU A 25 -17.26 -0.91 -3.90
CA GLU A 25 -17.05 -1.84 -5.01
C GLU A 25 -15.60 -1.82 -5.52
N GLU A 26 -15.04 -0.63 -5.73
CA GLU A 26 -13.66 -0.44 -6.22
C GLU A 26 -12.61 -1.06 -5.27
N PHE A 27 -12.87 -1.04 -3.96
CA PHE A 27 -11.97 -1.61 -2.96
C PHE A 27 -12.34 -3.02 -2.50
N ALA A 28 -13.53 -3.52 -2.82
CA ALA A 28 -13.99 -4.89 -2.51
C ALA A 28 -13.56 -5.93 -3.55
N GLY A 29 -13.22 -5.52 -4.77
CA GLY A 29 -12.75 -6.43 -5.83
C GLY A 29 -11.40 -7.07 -5.52
N GLU A 30 -11.09 -8.18 -6.19
CA GLU A 30 -9.81 -8.87 -6.06
C GLU A 30 -8.62 -7.96 -6.41
N LEU A 31 -7.45 -8.24 -5.82
CA LEU A 31 -6.22 -7.56 -6.21
C LEU A 31 -5.80 -8.03 -7.60
N THR A 32 -5.48 -7.08 -8.48
CA THR A 32 -4.86 -7.40 -9.77
C THR A 32 -3.50 -8.05 -9.57
N ARG A 33 -3.01 -8.79 -10.57
CA ARG A 33 -1.67 -9.38 -10.54
C ARG A 33 -0.57 -8.35 -10.24
N ALA A 34 -0.66 -7.17 -10.84
CA ALA A 34 0.28 -6.08 -10.60
C ALA A 34 0.23 -5.57 -9.14
N ALA A 35 -0.97 -5.55 -8.54
CA ALA A 35 -1.13 -5.19 -7.13
C ALA A 35 -0.57 -6.26 -6.20
N LEU A 36 -0.78 -7.54 -6.52
CA LEU A 36 -0.21 -8.67 -5.77
C LEU A 36 1.32 -8.67 -5.83
N GLU A 37 1.92 -8.38 -6.99
CA GLU A 37 3.38 -8.26 -7.12
C GLU A 37 3.93 -7.15 -6.21
N ALA A 38 3.32 -5.96 -6.26
CA ALA A 38 3.75 -4.85 -5.41
C ALA A 38 3.56 -5.14 -3.91
N LEU A 39 2.42 -5.73 -3.54
CA LEU A 39 2.14 -6.13 -2.16
C LEU A 39 3.16 -7.17 -1.67
N THR A 40 3.51 -8.13 -2.51
CA THR A 40 4.53 -9.15 -2.20
C THR A 40 5.89 -8.52 -1.93
N ILE A 41 6.34 -7.61 -2.80
CA ILE A 41 7.61 -6.89 -2.59
C ILE A 41 7.59 -6.14 -1.25
N ILE A 42 6.50 -5.45 -0.93
CA ILE A 42 6.36 -4.71 0.32
C ILE A 42 6.35 -5.65 1.54
N ALA A 43 5.68 -6.80 1.43
CA ALA A 43 5.57 -7.77 2.51
C ALA A 43 6.92 -8.44 2.83
N TYR A 44 7.70 -8.80 1.81
CA TYR A 44 8.99 -9.49 1.99
C TYR A 44 10.19 -8.53 2.16
N LYS A 45 10.24 -7.38 1.46
CA LYS A 45 11.36 -6.43 1.57
C LYS A 45 11.14 -5.34 2.61
N GLY A 46 9.89 -5.09 3.01
CA GLY A 46 9.51 -3.97 3.87
C GLY A 46 10.30 -3.91 5.19
N PRO A 47 10.54 -2.71 5.75
CA PRO A 47 10.15 -1.39 5.23
C PRO A 47 10.96 -0.94 4.00
N VAL A 48 10.29 -0.50 2.92
CA VAL A 48 10.91 -0.25 1.61
C VAL A 48 10.44 1.07 0.96
N LYS A 49 11.29 1.75 0.18
CA LYS A 49 10.90 3.00 -0.51
C LYS A 49 10.09 2.71 -1.78
N ARG A 50 9.29 3.68 -2.22
CA ARG A 50 8.58 3.60 -3.52
C ARG A 50 9.54 3.30 -4.69
N MET A 51 10.68 3.98 -4.71
CA MET A 51 11.66 3.82 -5.79
C MET A 51 12.24 2.41 -5.88
N ASP A 52 12.45 1.75 -4.75
CA ASP A 52 12.96 0.37 -4.73
C ASP A 52 11.89 -0.61 -5.22
N ILE A 53 10.61 -0.35 -4.89
CA ILE A 53 9.48 -1.13 -5.43
C ILE A 53 9.40 -0.96 -6.96
N ASP A 54 9.50 0.28 -7.45
CA ASP A 54 9.49 0.58 -8.89
C ASP A 54 10.67 -0.11 -9.60
N TYR A 55 11.86 -0.11 -8.98
CA TYR A 55 13.05 -0.77 -9.50
C TYR A 55 12.86 -2.29 -9.64
N ILE A 56 12.38 -2.95 -8.58
CA ILE A 56 12.14 -4.41 -8.59
C ILE A 56 11.04 -4.80 -9.59
N ARG A 57 9.99 -3.97 -9.73
CA ARG A 57 8.90 -4.23 -10.69
C ARG A 57 9.24 -3.82 -12.12
N GLY A 58 10.26 -2.98 -12.32
CA GLY A 58 10.60 -2.39 -13.61
C GLY A 58 9.58 -1.37 -14.15
N VAL A 59 8.58 -0.98 -13.36
CA VAL A 59 7.49 -0.07 -13.77
C VAL A 59 7.01 0.80 -12.62
N ASN A 60 6.33 1.92 -12.93
CA ASN A 60 5.79 2.81 -11.91
C ASN A 60 4.70 2.14 -11.05
N SER A 61 4.82 2.26 -9.73
CA SER A 61 3.93 1.61 -8.75
C SER A 61 3.12 2.62 -7.92
N SER A 62 3.14 3.91 -8.26
CA SER A 62 2.51 4.96 -7.44
C SER A 62 1.01 4.74 -7.23
N PHE A 63 0.28 4.41 -8.30
CA PHE A 63 -1.16 4.15 -8.23
C PHE A 63 -1.48 2.89 -7.42
N ILE A 64 -0.70 1.83 -7.63
CA ILE A 64 -0.87 0.56 -6.91
C ILE A 64 -0.62 0.74 -5.41
N ILE A 65 0.45 1.43 -5.04
CA ILE A 65 0.74 1.75 -3.63
C ILE A 65 -0.39 2.56 -3.02
N ARG A 66 -0.92 3.56 -3.74
CA ARG A 66 -2.08 4.34 -3.30
C ARG A 66 -3.30 3.44 -3.04
N ASN A 67 -3.59 2.50 -3.94
CA ASN A 67 -4.71 1.59 -3.78
C ASN A 67 -4.52 0.60 -2.61
N LEU A 68 -3.31 0.07 -2.43
CA LEU A 68 -2.97 -0.79 -1.30
C LEU A 68 -3.09 -0.05 0.04
N LEU A 69 -2.71 1.23 0.10
CA LEU A 69 -2.92 2.08 1.27
C LEU A 69 -4.40 2.31 1.57
N MET A 70 -5.21 2.62 0.54
CA MET A 70 -6.66 2.83 0.70
C MET A 70 -7.37 1.55 1.16
N ARG A 71 -6.90 0.38 0.71
CA ARG A 71 -7.38 -0.94 1.16
C ARG A 71 -6.85 -1.33 2.55
N GLY A 72 -5.94 -0.55 3.13
CA GLY A 72 -5.36 -0.81 4.44
C GLY A 72 -4.40 -1.99 4.49
N LEU A 73 -3.98 -2.56 3.35
CA LEU A 73 -3.07 -3.72 3.31
C LEU A 73 -1.60 -3.35 3.55
N ILE A 74 -1.26 -2.08 3.33
CA ILE A 74 0.06 -1.54 3.62
C ILE A 74 -0.09 -0.24 4.42
N GLU A 75 0.98 0.15 5.09
CA GLU A 75 1.03 1.41 5.82
C GLU A 75 2.32 2.19 5.51
N ARG A 76 2.25 3.50 5.76
CA ARG A 76 3.33 4.44 5.48
C ARG A 76 4.09 4.75 6.77
N VAL A 77 5.41 4.55 6.75
CA VAL A 77 6.30 4.82 7.88
C VAL A 77 7.25 5.96 7.50
N ARG A 78 7.52 6.87 8.44
CA ARG A 78 8.51 7.94 8.22
C ARG A 78 9.90 7.31 8.01
N ASN A 79 10.62 7.79 7.00
CA ASN A 79 12.01 7.38 6.82
C ASN A 79 12.89 8.17 7.80
N ALA A 80 13.55 7.45 8.73
CA ALA A 80 14.44 8.06 9.71
C ALA A 80 15.72 8.65 9.10
N LYS A 81 16.17 8.13 7.95
CA LYS A 81 17.39 8.58 7.25
C LYS A 81 17.15 9.79 6.34
N ASP A 82 15.91 10.01 5.93
CA ASP A 82 15.53 11.11 5.06
C ASP A 82 14.05 11.45 5.29
N SER A 83 13.79 12.55 5.99
CA SER A 83 12.45 12.96 6.41
C SER A 83 11.52 13.35 5.25
N ARG A 84 12.06 13.52 4.02
CA ARG A 84 11.27 13.85 2.83
C ARG A 84 10.72 12.62 2.13
N THR A 85 11.23 11.43 2.47
CA THR A 85 10.77 10.17 1.91
C THR A 85 10.04 9.34 2.94
N TYR A 86 9.29 8.37 2.44
CA TYR A 86 8.54 7.44 3.27
C TYR A 86 8.85 6.02 2.86
N LEU A 87 8.73 5.13 3.83
CA LEU A 87 8.85 3.70 3.68
C LEU A 87 7.44 3.09 3.72
N TYR A 88 7.28 1.95 3.07
CA TYR A 88 6.05 1.17 3.05
C TYR A 88 6.33 -0.21 3.64
N ARG A 89 5.40 -0.71 4.44
CA ARG A 89 5.42 -2.06 5.00
C ARG A 89 4.01 -2.64 5.05
N ALA A 90 3.91 -3.95 5.19
CA ALA A 90 2.63 -4.62 5.46
C ALA A 90 2.00 -4.05 6.73
N SER A 91 0.69 -3.81 6.70
CA SER A 91 -0.05 -3.30 7.85
C SER A 91 -0.43 -4.42 8.82
N THR A 92 -1.00 -4.03 9.96
CA THR A 92 -1.62 -4.99 10.88
C THR A 92 -2.84 -5.68 10.25
N ASP A 93 -3.60 -4.99 9.40
CA ASP A 93 -4.79 -5.57 8.76
C ASP A 93 -4.41 -6.57 7.66
N PHE A 94 -3.26 -6.41 7.01
CA PHE A 94 -2.67 -7.47 6.19
C PHE A 94 -2.42 -8.73 7.02
N LEU A 95 -1.77 -8.61 8.18
CA LEU A 95 -1.49 -9.78 9.02
C LEU A 95 -2.78 -10.49 9.44
N LYS A 96 -3.81 -9.73 9.85
CA LYS A 96 -5.14 -10.28 10.19
C LYS A 96 -5.77 -11.00 8.99
N PHE A 97 -5.73 -10.39 7.81
CA PHE A 97 -6.30 -10.96 6.59
C PHE A 97 -5.65 -12.30 6.23
N PHE A 98 -4.33 -12.41 6.40
CA PHE A 98 -3.58 -13.64 6.16
C PHE A 98 -3.54 -14.61 7.35
N GLY A 99 -4.20 -14.29 8.47
CA GLY A 99 -4.19 -15.12 9.68
C GLY A 99 -2.80 -15.24 10.34
N LEU A 100 -1.94 -14.25 10.14
CA LEU A 100 -0.57 -14.22 10.67
C LEU A 100 -0.48 -13.35 11.93
N THR A 101 0.42 -13.72 12.82
CA THR A 101 0.80 -12.93 14.00
C THR A 101 2.05 -12.08 13.77
N SER A 102 2.87 -12.47 12.79
CA SER A 102 4.10 -11.79 12.40
C SER A 102 4.35 -11.92 10.91
N ILE A 103 4.97 -10.90 10.30
CA ILE A 103 5.37 -10.93 8.90
C ILE A 103 6.38 -12.05 8.60
N SER A 104 7.16 -12.45 9.60
CA SER A 104 8.15 -13.52 9.48
C SER A 104 7.56 -14.91 9.31
N GLN A 105 6.24 -15.07 9.46
CA GLN A 105 5.51 -16.31 9.22
C GLN A 105 5.14 -16.51 7.75
N LEU A 106 5.43 -15.52 6.88
CA LEU A 106 5.28 -15.71 5.45
C LEU A 106 6.16 -16.87 4.95
N PRO A 107 5.69 -17.62 3.95
CA PRO A 107 6.47 -18.71 3.36
C PRO A 107 7.87 -18.26 2.94
N ASP A 108 8.90 -19.02 3.31
CA ASP A 108 10.29 -18.75 2.91
C ASP A 108 10.79 -17.32 3.21
N TYR A 109 10.21 -16.65 4.22
CA TYR A 109 10.49 -15.25 4.53
C TYR A 109 11.99 -14.95 4.66
N GLY A 110 12.74 -15.76 5.41
CA GLY A 110 14.19 -15.56 5.60
C GLY A 110 14.97 -15.61 4.29
N SER A 111 14.73 -16.66 3.49
CA SER A 111 15.38 -16.86 2.18
C SER A 111 15.11 -15.72 1.20
N TYR A 112 13.85 -15.27 1.12
CA TYR A 112 13.50 -14.14 0.25
C TYR A 112 13.99 -12.80 0.80
N LYS A 113 13.97 -12.60 2.12
CA LYS A 113 14.45 -11.36 2.73
C LYS A 113 15.93 -11.14 2.43
N GLU A 114 16.75 -12.17 2.58
CA GLU A 114 18.18 -12.13 2.25
C GLU A 114 18.42 -11.77 0.78
N LYS A 115 17.80 -12.52 -0.14
CA LYS A 115 17.93 -12.27 -1.59
C LYS A 115 17.47 -10.87 -2.00
N LEU A 116 16.41 -10.36 -1.39
CA LEU A 116 15.90 -9.02 -1.70
C LEU A 116 16.81 -7.93 -1.15
N ASP A 117 17.47 -8.13 -0.01
CA ASP A 117 18.40 -7.16 0.57
C ASP A 117 19.73 -7.08 -0.20
N GLU A 118 20.09 -8.11 -0.98
CA GLU A 118 21.22 -8.09 -1.94
C GLU A 118 20.98 -7.18 -3.16
N ILE A 119 19.71 -6.91 -3.48
CA ILE A 119 19.32 -5.98 -4.55
C ILE A 119 19.46 -4.55 -4.00
N GLN A 120 20.62 -3.93 -4.25
CA GLN A 120 20.93 -2.53 -3.93
C GLN A 120 20.55 -1.57 -5.04
#